data_AF-A0ABD5SS76-F1
#
_entry.id   AF-A0ABD5SS76-F1
#
_cell.length_a   1.000
_cell.length_b   1.000
_cell.length_c   1.000
_cell.angle_alpha   90.00
_cell.angle_beta   90.00
_cell.angle_gamma   90.00
#
_symmetry.space_group_name_H-M   'P 1'
#
loop_
_entity.id
_entity.type
_entity.pdbx_description
1 polymer ?
#
loop_
_entity_poly.entity_id
_entity_poly.type
_entity_poly.pdbx_seq_one_letter_code
_entity_poly.pdbx_strand_id
1 'polypeptide(L)' 'WVGMCGEMAGNPELAPLLVGLGLDELSMSAVTIPAVKAAIADLETDAAESLADRATDATARTTVYEHITEYDQ' A
#
# COMPACT_ATOMS: atom_id res chain seq x y z
N TRP A 1 -11.37 2.28 12.11
CA TRP A 1 -12.07 1.60 11.02
C TRP A 1 -12.28 2.53 9.84
N VAL A 2 -11.39 2.44 8.87
CA VAL A 2 -11.48 2.95 7.51
C VAL A 2 -11.20 1.79 6.55
N GLY A 3 -12.05 1.60 5.55
CA GLY A 3 -11.84 0.63 4.47
C GLY A 3 -11.75 1.32 3.11
N MET A 4 -11.14 0.65 2.14
CA MET A 4 -11.06 1.12 0.76
C MET A 4 -11.57 0.07 -0.21
N CYS A 5 -12.43 0.51 -1.13
CA CYS A 5 -12.81 -0.26 -2.31
C CYS A 5 -12.25 0.39 -3.58
N GLY A 6 -12.12 -0.39 -4.65
CA GLY A 6 -11.67 0.06 -5.96
C GLY A 6 -10.33 -0.53 -6.36
N GLU A 7 -9.88 -0.19 -7.57
CA GLU A 7 -8.72 -0.84 -8.20
C GLU A 7 -7.42 -0.67 -7.40
N MET A 8 -7.24 0.44 -6.67
CA MET A 8 -6.06 0.65 -5.81
C MET A 8 -5.99 -0.36 -4.67
N ALA A 9 -7.12 -0.71 -4.04
CA ALA A 9 -7.17 -1.73 -2.98
C ALA A 9 -6.82 -3.13 -3.51
N GLY A 10 -7.04 -3.37 -4.81
CA GLY A 10 -6.69 -4.61 -5.51
C GLY A 10 -5.27 -4.64 -6.08
N ASN A 11 -4.46 -3.60 -5.89
CA ASN A 11 -3.10 -3.52 -6.44
C ASN A 11 -2.05 -3.95 -5.40
N PRO A 12 -1.33 -5.08 -5.60
CA PRO A 12 -0.30 -5.55 -4.68
C PRO A 12 0.83 -4.53 -4.45
N GLU A 13 1.22 -3.77 -5.48
CA GLU A 13 2.31 -2.78 -5.39
C GLU A 13 1.96 -1.61 -4.44
N LEU A 14 0.66 -1.31 -4.29
CA LEU A 14 0.19 -0.25 -3.41
C LEU A 14 -0.15 -0.76 -2.00
N ALA A 15 -0.19 -2.08 -1.79
CA ALA A 15 -0.56 -2.66 -0.50
C ALA A 15 0.30 -2.15 0.67
N PRO A 16 1.64 -2.01 0.56
CA PRO A 16 2.46 -1.47 1.64
C PRO A 16 2.05 -0.05 2.02
N LEU A 17 1.82 0.82 1.03
CA LEU A 17 1.39 2.19 1.26
C LEU A 17 0.02 2.24 1.93
N LEU A 18 -0.94 1.45 1.47
CA LEU A 18 -2.29 1.42 2.04
C LEU A 18 -2.31 0.89 3.48
N VAL A 19 -1.50 -0.12 3.78
CA VAL A 19 -1.32 -0.62 5.16
C VAL A 19 -0.66 0.45 6.04
N GLY A 20 0.40 1.11 5.55
CA GLY A 20 1.09 2.18 6.28
C GLY A 20 0.23 3.41 6.55
N LEU A 21 -0.74 3.69 5.68
CA LEU A 21 -1.76 4.74 5.91
C LEU A 21 -2.80 4.35 6.98
N GLY A 22 -2.75 3.13 7.50
CA GLY A 22 -3.62 2.66 8.57
C GLY A 22 -5.01 2.21 8.11
N LEU A 23 -5.16 1.75 6.87
CA LEU A 23 -6.43 1.15 6.43
C LEU A 23 -6.66 -0.19 7.13
N ASP A 24 -7.86 -0.36 7.70
CA ASP A 24 -8.24 -1.57 8.40
C ASP A 24 -8.80 -2.65 7.45
N GLU A 25 -9.27 -2.26 6.25
CA GLU A 25 -9.94 -3.16 5.30
C GLU A 25 -9.69 -2.78 3.84
N LEU A 26 -9.43 -3.78 2.98
CA LEU A 26 -9.26 -3.64 1.54
C LEU A 26 -10.25 -4.54 0.79
N SER A 27 -11.17 -3.91 0.06
CA SER A 27 -12.20 -4.59 -0.74
C SER A 27 -11.82 -4.61 -2.22
N MET A 28 -11.77 -5.80 -2.81
CA MET A 28 -11.34 -6.02 -4.20
C MET A 28 -12.04 -7.23 -4.84
N SER A 29 -11.79 -7.46 -6.14
CA SER A 29 -12.25 -8.66 -6.84
C SER A 29 -11.62 -9.92 -6.23
N ALA A 30 -12.38 -11.01 -6.13
CA ALA A 30 -11.89 -12.26 -5.53
C ALA A 30 -10.60 -12.79 -6.17
N VAL A 31 -10.39 -12.51 -7.46
CA VAL A 31 -9.19 -12.94 -8.20
C VAL A 31 -7.92 -12.18 -7.81
N THR A 32 -8.02 -10.97 -7.25
CA THR A 32 -6.86 -10.16 -6.84
C THR A 32 -6.46 -10.38 -5.38
N ILE A 33 -7.39 -10.90 -4.55
CA ILE A 33 -7.16 -11.17 -3.12
C ILE A 33 -5.86 -11.95 -2.85
N PRO A 34 -5.54 -13.06 -3.58
CA PRO A 34 -4.33 -13.81 -3.28
C PRO A 34 -3.05 -13.00 -3.46
N ALA A 35 -2.98 -12.17 -4.50
CA ALA A 35 -1.79 -11.37 -4.80
C ALA A 35 -1.60 -10.24 -3.78
N VAL A 36 -2.67 -9.52 -3.42
CA VAL A 36 -2.60 -8.47 -2.39
C VAL A 36 -2.31 -9.07 -1.02
N LYS A 37 -2.92 -10.21 -0.68
CA LYS A 37 -2.64 -10.91 0.59
C LYS A 37 -1.18 -11.35 0.69
N ALA A 38 -0.58 -11.84 -0.41
CA ALA A 38 0.84 -12.18 -0.44
C ALA A 38 1.71 -10.93 -0.21
N ALA A 39 1.42 -9.82 -0.89
CA ALA A 39 2.15 -8.57 -0.68
C ALA A 39 2.05 -8.06 0.77
N ILE A 40 0.91 -8.27 1.45
CA ILE A 40 0.73 -7.87 2.86
C ILE A 40 1.44 -8.83 3.84
N ALA A 41 1.52 -10.11 3.51
CA ALA A 41 2.01 -11.14 4.43
C ALA A 41 3.49 -10.96 4.83
N ASP A 42 4.29 -10.34 3.96
CA ASP A 42 5.74 -10.15 4.15
C ASP A 42 6.09 -8.72 4.61
N LEU A 43 5.12 -7.87 4.94
CA LEU A 43 5.38 -6.48 5.34
C LEU A 43 5.82 -6.36 6.79
N GLU A 44 6.82 -5.51 7.02
CA GLU A 44 7.05 -4.91 8.33
C GLU A 44 6.22 -3.63 8.48
N THR A 45 5.37 -3.59 9.52
CA THR A 45 4.45 -2.47 9.76
C THR A 45 5.18 -1.14 9.91
N ASP A 46 6.27 -1.08 10.67
CA ASP A 46 7.06 0.14 10.85
C ASP A 46 7.63 0.67 9.52
N ALA A 47 8.03 -0.23 8.62
CA ALA A 47 8.54 0.14 7.30
C ALA A 47 7.42 0.68 6.40
N ALA A 48 6.23 0.07 6.46
CA ALA A 48 5.04 0.53 5.73
C ALA A 48 4.57 1.91 6.21
N GLU A 49 4.55 2.14 7.53
CA GLU A 49 4.26 3.46 8.12
C GLU A 49 5.28 4.51 7.66
N SER A 50 6.57 4.18 7.68
CA SER A 50 7.61 5.09 7.16
C SER A 50 7.45 5.39 5.67
N LEU A 51 7.01 4.43 4.86
CA LEU A 51 6.66 4.67 3.45
C LEU A 51 5.49 5.67 3.33
N ALA A 52 4.45 5.51 4.15
CA ALA A 52 3.30 6.40 4.15
C ALA A 52 3.66 7.83 4.55
N ASP A 53 4.51 8.01 5.58
CA ASP A 53 5.00 9.33 5.99
C ASP A 53 5.73 10.02 4.84
N ARG A 54 6.69 9.33 4.20
CA ARG A 54 7.42 9.90 3.04
C ARG A 54 6.49 10.24 1.87
N ALA A 55 5.53 9.36 1.58
CA ALA A 55 4.59 9.56 0.49
C ALA A 55 3.65 10.76 0.74
N THR A 56 3.26 11.01 1.99
CA THR A 56 2.37 12.14 2.33
C THR A 56 3.11 13.47 2.41
N ASP A 57 4.41 13.46 2.70
CA ASP A 57 5.27 14.65 2.61
C ASP A 57 5.64 15.04 1.17
N ALA A 58 5.51 14.12 0.20
CA ALA A 58 5.85 14.37 -1.19
C ALA A 58 4.90 15.39 -1.85
N THR A 59 5.47 16.39 -2.54
CA THR A 59 4.70 17.44 -3.23
C THR A 59 4.39 17.11 -4.69
N ALA A 60 4.84 15.96 -5.19
CA ALA A 60 4.67 15.53 -6.57
C ALA A 60 4.37 14.04 -6.65
N ARG A 61 3.47 13.68 -7.56
CA ARG A 61 3.09 12.28 -7.82
C ARG A 61 4.30 11.40 -8.13
N THR A 62 5.25 11.90 -8.92
CA THR A 62 6.45 11.14 -9.31
C THR A 62 7.25 10.68 -8.10
N THR A 63 7.42 11.54 -7.11
CA THR A 63 8.15 11.24 -5.87
C THR A 63 7.42 10.20 -5.01
N VAL A 64 6.09 10.20 -5.00
CA VAL A 64 5.31 9.14 -4.34
C VAL A 64 5.62 7.77 -4.96
N TYR A 65 5.62 7.68 -6.30
CA TYR A 65 5.92 6.43 -6.98
C TYR A 65 7.38 6.00 -6.83
N GLU A 66 8.33 6.93 -6.79
CA GLU A 66 9.73 6.64 -6.46
C GLU A 66 9.83 5.94 -5.10
N HIS A 67 9.17 6.48 -4.06
CA HIS A 67 9.17 5.86 -2.73
C HIS A 67 8.52 4.48 -2.70
N ILE A 68 7.45 4.25 -3.48
CA ILE A 68 6.79 2.94 -3.58
C ILE A 68 7.73 1.93 -4.26
N THR A 69 8.39 2.30 -5.36
CA THR A 69 9.31 1.42 -6.07
C THR A 69 10.59 1.12 -5.28
N GLU A 70 11.06 2.07 -4.46
CA GLU A 70 12.20 1.86 -3.55
C GLU A 70 11.88 0.92 -2.38
N TYR A 71 10.61 0.80 -1.98
CA TYR A 71 10.20 -0.08 -0.88
C TYR A 71 10.31 -1.57 -1.23
N ASP A 72 10.16 -1.92 -2.51
CA ASP A 72 10.15 -3.30 -3.01
C ASP A 72 11.55 -3.87 -3.29
N GLN A 73 12.62 -3.11 -2.98
CA GLN A 73 14.03 -3.48 -3.14
C GLN A 73 14.69 -3.87 -1.81
#